data_AF-A0A378UFN4-F1
#
_entry.id   AF-A0A378UFN4-F1
#
_cell.length_a   1.000
_cell.length_b   1.000
_cell.length_c   1.000
_cell.angle_alpha   90.00
_cell.angle_beta   90.00
_cell.angle_gamma   90.00
#
_symmetry.space_group_name_H-M   'P 1'
#
loop_
_entity.id
_entity.type
_entity.pdbx_description
1 polymer ?
#
loop_
_entity_poly.entity_id
_entity_poly.type
_entity_poly.pdbx_seq_one_letter_code
_entity_poly.pdbx_strand_id
1 'polypeptide(L)'
;MAKNTKPTETQAPVPEEKTEALSAQELATAVKDQAADVQAELAAARAEIDELTAKLTDAEDEKEALARELRALRSQADKADKKADSREALLVRAAKGKELWRGGVLFTDQWQTVKRAEVGETAWARITGEPALERKEAE
;
A
#
# COMPACT_ATOMS: atom_id res chain seq x y z
N MET A 1 -64.17 80.44 -46.35
CA MET A 1 -62.73 80.20 -46.11
C MET A 1 -62.60 79.41 -44.81
N ALA A 2 -62.36 78.11 -44.87
CA ALA A 2 -62.05 77.30 -43.69
C ALA A 2 -61.15 76.13 -44.12
N LYS A 3 -59.89 76.15 -43.71
CA LYS A 3 -58.95 75.03 -43.80
C LYS A 3 -58.23 74.97 -42.44
N ASN A 4 -58.46 73.90 -41.67
CA ASN A 4 -57.49 72.80 -41.39
C ASN A 4 -56.30 73.30 -40.53
N THR A 5 -55.92 72.77 -39.35
CA THR A 5 -55.57 71.36 -39.04
C THR A 5 -55.19 71.18 -37.55
N LYS A 6 -55.60 70.01 -37.00
CA LYS A 6 -54.91 69.05 -36.11
C LYS A 6 -54.44 69.44 -34.67
N PRO A 7 -54.82 68.68 -33.62
CA PRO A 7 -54.07 68.59 -32.37
C PRO A 7 -52.90 67.59 -32.50
N THR A 8 -51.72 68.03 -32.06
CA THR A 8 -50.50 67.22 -31.95
C THR A 8 -50.69 66.09 -30.95
N GLU A 9 -50.52 64.87 -31.44
CA GLU A 9 -50.55 63.63 -30.66
C GLU A 9 -49.17 63.45 -30.00
N THR A 10 -49.13 63.51 -28.66
CA THR A 10 -47.99 63.12 -27.84
C THR A 10 -47.79 61.61 -27.97
N GLN A 11 -46.78 61.17 -28.74
CA GLN A 11 -46.35 59.78 -28.75
C GLN A 11 -45.54 59.47 -27.49
N ALA A 12 -45.99 58.44 -26.76
CA ALA A 12 -45.29 57.85 -25.62
C ALA A 12 -44.12 56.96 -26.11
N PRO A 13 -42.93 57.01 -25.48
CA PRO A 13 -41.85 56.07 -25.75
C PRO A 13 -41.94 54.91 -24.76
N VAL A 14 -42.52 53.75 -25.13
CA VAL A 14 -42.65 52.62 -24.17
C VAL A 14 -42.42 51.18 -24.72
N PRO A 15 -42.40 50.84 -26.03
CA PRO A 15 -42.29 49.41 -26.38
C PRO A 15 -40.87 48.81 -26.33
N GLU A 16 -39.81 49.57 -26.65
CA GLU A 16 -38.47 48.97 -26.88
C GLU A 16 -37.66 48.76 -25.58
N GLU A 17 -37.56 49.77 -24.70
CA GLU A 17 -36.82 49.66 -23.42
C GLU A 17 -37.33 48.52 -22.53
N LYS A 18 -38.64 48.25 -22.55
CA LYS A 18 -39.26 47.23 -21.69
C LYS A 18 -38.92 45.82 -22.16
N THR A 19 -38.66 45.64 -23.45
CA THR A 19 -38.34 44.34 -24.07
C THR A 19 -36.87 44.00 -23.87
N GLU A 20 -35.97 44.98 -23.97
CA GLU A 20 -34.54 44.81 -23.63
C GLU A 20 -34.31 44.60 -22.12
N ALA A 21 -35.10 45.24 -21.26
CA ALA A 21 -35.02 45.01 -19.81
C ALA A 21 -35.44 43.58 -19.41
N LEU A 22 -36.42 42.99 -20.10
CA LEU A 22 -36.86 41.61 -19.87
C LEU A 22 -35.78 40.60 -20.29
N SER A 23 -35.12 40.80 -21.43
CA SER A 23 -34.05 39.89 -21.90
C SER A 23 -32.77 40.00 -21.06
N ALA A 24 -32.45 41.20 -20.55
CA ALA A 24 -31.34 41.38 -19.60
C ALA A 24 -31.60 40.66 -18.27
N GLN A 25 -32.85 40.64 -17.79
CA GLN A 25 -33.23 39.93 -16.57
C GLN A 25 -33.13 38.40 -16.72
N GLU A 26 -33.52 37.87 -17.88
CA GLU A 26 -33.39 36.45 -18.20
C GLU A 26 -31.91 36.03 -18.26
N LEU A 27 -31.05 36.82 -18.91
CA LEU A 27 -29.61 36.60 -18.95
C LEU A 27 -28.96 36.66 -17.56
N ALA A 28 -29.36 37.63 -16.72
CA ALA A 28 -28.86 37.74 -15.35
C ALA A 28 -29.25 36.52 -14.49
N THR A 29 -30.43 35.95 -14.74
CA THR A 29 -30.89 34.74 -14.07
C THR A 29 -30.09 33.52 -14.53
N ALA A 30 -29.93 33.34 -15.84
CA ALA A 30 -29.14 32.24 -16.41
C ALA A 30 -27.67 32.26 -15.93
N VAL A 31 -27.05 33.43 -15.86
CA VAL A 31 -25.68 33.58 -15.33
C VAL A 31 -25.61 33.24 -13.84
N LYS A 32 -26.63 33.60 -13.06
CA LYS A 32 -26.70 33.27 -11.64
C LYS A 32 -26.84 31.78 -11.40
N ASP A 33 -27.67 31.10 -12.19
CA ASP A 33 -27.86 29.66 -12.13
C ASP A 33 -26.55 28.94 -12.51
N GLN A 34 -25.90 29.36 -13.60
CA GLN A 34 -24.60 28.82 -14.01
C GLN A 34 -23.51 29.06 -12.95
N ALA A 35 -23.51 30.20 -12.27
CA ALA A 35 -22.58 30.48 -11.18
C ALA A 35 -22.83 29.57 -9.96
N ALA A 36 -24.09 29.25 -9.66
CA ALA A 36 -24.45 28.32 -8.59
C ALA A 36 -24.00 26.89 -8.94
N ASP A 37 -24.21 26.45 -10.18
CA ASP A 37 -23.77 25.13 -10.66
C ASP A 37 -22.25 24.98 -10.57
N VAL A 38 -21.50 25.98 -11.06
CA VAL A 38 -20.02 25.98 -10.97
C VAL A 38 -19.55 25.98 -9.52
N GLN A 39 -20.24 26.68 -8.61
CA GLN A 39 -19.90 26.65 -7.19
C GLN A 39 -20.15 25.27 -6.57
N ALA A 40 -21.24 24.60 -6.97
CA ALA A 40 -21.53 23.23 -6.52
C ALA A 40 -20.48 22.23 -7.03
N GLU A 41 -20.10 22.31 -8.30
CA GLU A 41 -19.04 21.48 -8.88
C GLU A 41 -17.69 21.73 -8.20
N LEU A 42 -17.34 22.98 -7.92
CA LEU A 42 -16.10 23.33 -7.23
C LEU A 42 -16.08 22.81 -5.78
N ALA A 43 -17.23 22.81 -5.09
CA ALA A 43 -17.36 22.22 -3.76
C ALA A 43 -17.21 20.69 -3.81
N ALA A 44 -17.83 20.04 -4.80
CA ALA A 44 -17.72 18.59 -5.01
C ALA A 44 -16.28 18.17 -5.33
N ALA A 45 -15.60 18.88 -6.24
CA ALA A 45 -14.22 18.61 -6.60
C ALA A 45 -13.26 18.79 -5.41
N ARG A 46 -13.50 19.77 -4.52
CA ARG A 46 -12.72 19.92 -3.29
C ARG A 46 -12.91 18.75 -2.33
N ALA A 47 -14.14 18.30 -2.15
CA ALA A 47 -14.42 17.13 -1.32
C ALA A 47 -13.75 15.86 -1.86
N GLU A 48 -13.74 15.67 -3.19
CA GLU A 48 -13.05 14.55 -3.82
C GLU A 48 -11.52 14.64 -3.65
N ILE A 49 -10.93 15.84 -3.77
CA ILE A 49 -9.50 16.06 -3.50
C ILE A 49 -9.15 15.72 -2.05
N ASP A 50 -9.98 16.13 -1.08
CA ASP A 50 -9.75 15.82 0.33
C ASP A 50 -9.81 14.30 0.58
N GLU A 51 -10.79 13.61 -0.02
CA GLU A 51 -10.92 12.14 0.08
C GLU A 51 -9.72 11.42 -0.55
N LEU A 52 -9.31 11.83 -1.75
CA LEU A 52 -8.16 11.23 -2.44
C LEU A 52 -6.85 11.49 -1.69
N THR A 53 -6.71 12.66 -1.06
CA THR A 53 -5.55 13.00 -0.24
C THR A 53 -5.48 12.10 0.99
N ALA A 54 -6.60 11.86 1.68
CA ALA A 54 -6.66 10.94 2.81
C ALA A 54 -6.28 9.51 2.39
N LYS A 55 -6.85 9.01 1.29
CA LYS A 55 -6.50 7.69 0.73
C LYS A 55 -5.03 7.57 0.35
N LEU A 56 -4.43 8.63 -0.18
CA LEU A 56 -3.02 8.65 -0.53
C LEU A 56 -2.14 8.52 0.72
N THR A 57 -2.46 9.28 1.77
CA THR A 57 -1.74 9.19 3.06
C THR A 57 -1.86 7.79 3.66
N ASP A 58 -3.06 7.21 3.72
CA ASP A 58 -3.27 5.85 4.24
C ASP A 58 -2.45 4.81 3.44
N ALA A 59 -2.44 4.92 2.12
CA ALA A 59 -1.67 4.01 1.25
C ALA A 59 -0.15 4.16 1.41
N GLU A 60 0.33 5.39 1.65
CA GLU A 60 1.75 5.65 1.94
C GLU A 60 2.18 5.03 3.28
N ASP A 61 1.34 5.14 4.31
CA ASP A 61 1.57 4.53 5.62
C ASP A 61 1.59 2.99 5.53
N GLU A 62 0.64 2.39 4.82
CA GLU A 62 0.62 0.94 4.55
C GLU A 62 1.87 0.48 3.80
N LYS A 63 2.29 1.23 2.78
CA LYS A 63 3.53 0.94 2.03
C LYS A 63 4.75 0.99 2.94
N GLU A 64 4.86 1.96 3.83
CA GLU A 64 5.96 2.02 4.81
C GLU A 64 5.94 0.82 5.77
N ALA A 65 4.76 0.43 6.26
CA ALA A 65 4.61 -0.72 7.13
C ALA A 65 5.08 -2.01 6.44
N LEU A 66 4.61 -2.26 5.22
CA LEU A 66 5.02 -3.41 4.42
C LEU A 66 6.53 -3.39 4.10
N ALA A 67 7.11 -2.23 3.82
CA ALA A 67 8.55 -2.11 3.59
C ALA A 67 9.37 -2.49 4.85
N ARG A 68 8.90 -2.12 6.05
CA ARG A 68 9.52 -2.51 7.32
C ARG A 68 9.44 -4.03 7.54
N GLU A 69 8.29 -4.63 7.27
CA GLU A 69 8.11 -6.10 7.36
C GLU A 69 9.01 -6.84 6.38
N LEU A 70 9.07 -6.41 5.12
CA LEU A 70 9.97 -7.01 4.12
C LEU A 70 11.44 -6.93 4.56
N ARG A 71 11.86 -5.81 5.14
CA ARG A 71 13.23 -5.66 5.67
C ARG A 71 13.47 -6.62 6.84
N ALA A 72 12.50 -6.78 7.74
CA ALA A 72 12.61 -7.70 8.86
C ALA A 72 12.71 -9.16 8.40
N LEU A 73 11.86 -9.58 7.45
CA LEU A 73 11.88 -10.92 6.87
C LEU A 73 13.19 -11.21 6.13
N ARG A 74 13.69 -10.26 5.33
CA ARG A 74 15.02 -10.40 4.68
C ARG A 74 16.13 -10.60 5.71
N SER A 75 16.14 -9.81 6.78
CA SER A 75 17.13 -9.98 7.85
C SER A 75 17.02 -11.32 8.56
N GLN A 76 15.81 -11.86 8.71
CA GLN A 76 15.60 -13.21 9.26
C GLN A 76 16.12 -14.29 8.30
N ALA A 77 15.86 -14.17 7.00
CA ALA A 77 16.38 -15.07 5.98
C ALA A 77 17.92 -15.06 5.94
N ASP A 78 18.55 -13.89 5.94
CA ASP A 78 20.02 -13.77 5.98
C ASP A 78 20.62 -14.43 7.23
N LYS A 79 19.94 -14.35 8.38
CA LYS A 79 20.36 -15.02 9.61
C LYS A 79 20.17 -16.53 9.53
N ALA A 80 19.15 -17.01 8.82
CA ALA A 80 18.94 -18.43 8.59
C ALA A 80 20.02 -19.00 7.64
N ASP A 81 20.32 -18.30 6.55
CA ASP A 81 21.38 -18.70 5.61
C ASP A 81 22.76 -18.71 6.26
N LYS A 82 23.10 -17.70 7.08
CA LYS A 82 24.37 -17.70 7.83
C LYS A 82 24.47 -18.80 8.89
N LYS A 83 23.36 -19.43 9.27
CA LYS A 83 23.32 -20.60 10.15
C LYS A 83 23.33 -21.92 9.39
N ALA A 84 23.20 -21.91 8.07
CA ALA A 84 23.26 -23.12 7.28
C ALA A 84 24.71 -23.66 7.30
N ASP A 85 24.89 -24.78 8.00
CA ASP A 85 26.15 -25.49 8.04
C ASP A 85 26.45 -26.05 6.64
N SER A 86 27.47 -25.52 5.96
CA SER A 86 27.81 -25.86 4.57
C SER A 86 28.53 -27.21 4.41
N ARG A 87 28.90 -27.88 5.50
CA ARG A 87 29.64 -29.15 5.44
C ARG A 87 28.74 -30.27 4.93
N GLU A 88 29.31 -31.19 4.15
CA GLU A 88 28.59 -32.34 3.60
C GLU A 88 28.58 -33.54 4.55
N ALA A 89 29.56 -33.61 5.46
CA ALA A 89 29.67 -34.66 6.46
C ALA A 89 30.33 -34.15 7.75
N LEU A 90 29.98 -34.77 8.88
CA LEU A 90 30.54 -34.49 10.19
C LEU A 90 30.72 -35.77 10.98
N LEU A 91 31.76 -35.81 11.82
CA LEU A 91 31.84 -36.77 12.90
C LEU A 91 31.07 -36.21 14.10
N VAL A 92 30.12 -36.99 14.62
CA VAL A 92 29.21 -36.58 15.69
C VAL A 92 29.16 -37.65 16.77
N ARG A 93 29.09 -37.25 18.05
CA ARG A 93 28.80 -38.15 19.18
C ARG A 93 28.03 -37.43 20.29
N ALA A 94 27.37 -38.20 21.15
CA ALA A 94 26.84 -37.72 22.42
C ALA A 94 27.95 -37.67 23.49
N ALA A 95 27.70 -36.93 24.57
CA ALA A 95 28.59 -36.91 25.72
C ALA A 95 28.77 -38.32 26.33
N LYS A 96 29.93 -38.56 26.96
CA LYS A 96 30.31 -39.87 27.50
C LYS A 96 29.22 -40.49 28.38
N GLY A 97 28.83 -41.74 28.08
CA GLY A 97 27.80 -42.48 28.81
C GLY A 97 26.36 -41.99 28.57
N LYS A 98 26.12 -41.15 27.56
CA LYS A 98 24.78 -40.69 27.18
C LYS A 98 24.41 -41.18 25.79
N GLU A 99 23.10 -41.29 25.59
CA GLU A 99 22.48 -41.52 24.30
C GLU A 99 21.55 -40.37 23.97
N LEU A 100 21.53 -39.94 22.70
CA LEU A 100 20.71 -38.83 22.25
C LEU A 100 20.17 -39.07 20.85
N TRP A 101 18.84 -38.99 20.72
CA TRP A 101 18.17 -38.99 19.42
C TRP A 101 18.06 -37.59 18.86
N ARG A 102 18.62 -37.35 17.65
CA ARG A 102 18.42 -36.10 16.90
C ARG A 102 18.32 -36.37 15.42
N GLY A 103 17.34 -35.73 14.77
CA GLY A 103 17.14 -35.87 13.33
C GLY A 103 16.87 -37.30 12.86
N GLY A 104 16.33 -38.18 13.72
CA GLY A 104 16.12 -39.59 13.39
C GLY A 104 17.37 -40.48 13.51
N VAL A 105 18.48 -39.95 14.03
CA VAL A 105 19.73 -40.68 14.27
C VAL A 105 19.97 -40.78 15.79
N LEU A 106 20.40 -41.97 16.24
CA LEU A 106 20.83 -42.21 17.62
C LEU A 106 22.34 -41.97 17.76
N PHE A 107 22.71 -41.03 18.62
CA PHE A 107 24.10 -40.74 18.98
C PHE A 107 24.45 -41.35 20.33
N THR A 108 25.52 -42.12 20.36
CA THR A 108 26.14 -42.68 21.58
C THR A 108 27.46 -41.96 21.87
N ASP A 109 28.27 -42.46 22.80
CA ASP A 109 29.60 -41.90 23.10
C ASP A 109 30.68 -42.19 22.04
N GLN A 110 30.34 -42.94 20.99
CA GLN A 110 31.21 -43.24 19.85
C GLN A 110 31.04 -42.21 18.74
N TRP A 111 32.16 -41.82 18.13
CA TRP A 111 32.16 -40.98 16.93
C TRP A 111 31.58 -41.75 15.75
N GLN A 112 30.59 -41.16 15.09
CA GLN A 112 30.01 -41.68 13.86
C GLN A 112 29.96 -40.60 12.79
N THR A 113 30.16 -41.00 11.54
CA THR A 113 30.05 -40.09 10.38
C THR A 113 28.58 -39.91 10.03
N VAL A 114 28.12 -38.67 10.01
CA VAL A 114 26.80 -38.27 9.53
C VAL A 114 26.98 -37.51 8.24
N LYS A 115 26.35 -37.98 7.16
CA LYS A 115 26.33 -37.26 5.88
C LYS A 115 25.03 -36.47 5.75
N ARG A 116 25.15 -35.21 5.36
CA ARG A 116 24.04 -34.28 5.14
C ARG A 116 23.03 -34.82 4.14
N ALA A 117 23.51 -35.40 3.04
CA ALA A 117 22.66 -36.00 2.00
C ALA A 117 21.85 -37.22 2.49
N GLU A 118 22.36 -37.97 3.47
CA GLU A 118 21.70 -39.17 3.99
C GLU A 118 20.62 -38.83 5.02
N VAL A 119 20.85 -37.81 5.85
CA VAL A 119 19.87 -37.40 6.89
C VAL A 119 18.89 -36.32 6.41
N GLY A 120 19.25 -35.56 5.38
CA GLY A 120 18.47 -34.45 4.84
C GLY A 120 18.57 -33.15 5.66
N GLU A 121 18.24 -32.02 5.02
CA GLU A 121 18.44 -30.65 5.55
C GLU A 121 17.82 -30.40 6.93
N THR A 122 16.59 -30.92 7.15
CA THR A 122 15.88 -30.71 8.42
C THR A 122 16.55 -31.47 9.57
N ALA A 123 17.00 -32.71 9.33
CA ALA A 123 17.71 -33.48 10.34
C ALA A 123 19.12 -32.92 10.57
N TRP A 124 19.81 -32.54 9.48
CA TRP A 124 21.12 -31.90 9.52
C TRP A 124 21.11 -30.65 10.41
N ALA A 125 20.17 -29.72 10.19
CA ALA A 125 20.03 -28.52 11.00
C ALA A 125 19.75 -28.81 12.48
N ARG A 126 19.01 -29.88 12.79
CA ARG A 126 18.76 -30.31 14.18
C ARG A 126 20.01 -30.90 14.83
N ILE A 127 20.84 -31.63 14.07
CA ILE A 127 22.09 -32.23 14.55
C ILE A 127 23.14 -31.15 14.77
N THR A 128 23.31 -30.22 13.83
CA THR A 128 24.28 -29.10 13.93
C THR A 128 23.80 -27.99 14.87
N GLY A 129 22.50 -27.90 15.16
CA GLY A 129 21.96 -26.99 16.16
C GLY A 129 22.01 -27.52 17.60
N GLU A 130 22.24 -28.82 17.82
CA GLU A 130 22.14 -29.43 19.15
C GLU A 130 23.41 -29.17 20.00
N PRO A 131 23.30 -28.49 21.16
CA PRO A 131 24.44 -28.22 22.03
C PRO A 131 24.96 -29.45 22.79
N ALA A 132 24.14 -30.49 23.00
CA ALA A 132 24.56 -31.71 23.69
C ALA A 132 25.35 -32.70 22.82
N LEU A 133 25.49 -32.43 21.51
CA LEU A 133 26.29 -33.23 20.58
C LEU A 133 27.66 -32.59 20.35
N GLU A 134 28.70 -33.39 20.55
CA GLU A 134 30.06 -33.05 20.17
C GLU A 134 30.26 -33.32 18.68
N ARG A 135 30.94 -32.41 17.97
CA ARG A 135 31.07 -32.41 16.51
C ARG A 135 32.48 -32.02 16.10
N LYS A 136 33.01 -32.67 15.06
CA LYS A 136 34.26 -32.30 14.39
C LYS A 136 34.18 -32.60 12.90
N GLU A 137 35.09 -32.04 12.11
CA GLU A 137 35.18 -32.34 10.68
C GLU A 137 35.36 -33.84 10.44
N ALA A 138 34.66 -34.37 9.45
CA ALA A 138 34.92 -35.70 8.94
C ALA A 138 36.17 -35.63 8.03
N GLU A 139 37.08 -36.59 8.19
CA GLU A 139 38.26 -36.76 7.32
C GLU A 139 37.88 -37.25 5.91
#